data_AF-A0AAW7KFA9-F1
#
_entry.id   AF-A0AAW7KFA9-F1
#
_cell.length_a   1.000
_cell.length_b   1.000
_cell.length_c   1.000
_cell.angle_alpha   90.00
_cell.angle_beta   90.00
_cell.angle_gamma   90.00
#
_symmetry.space_group_name_H-M   'P 1'
#
loop_
_entity.id
_entity.type
_entity.pdbx_description
1 polymer ?
#
loop_
_entity_poly.entity_id
_entity_poly.type
_entity_poly.pdbx_seq_one_letter_code
_entity_poly.pdbx_strand_id
1 'polypeptide(L)'
;ILSKNHAPQVQKTFVNGHYPSLGGTHYEGFLDGVVAAFNQFLEEQHYSLSVTADSFLAEFDFVLAITIPKPRYTDATKTILRNTELYEVVKEVVFDELQHYFQRHPKWLEQGRIEGNE
;
A
#
# COMPACT_ATOMS: atom_id res chain seq x y z
N ILE A 1 -0.53 -12.31 1.23
CA ILE A 1 -0.17 -13.48 0.42
C ILE A 1 1.05 -13.06 -0.38
N LEU A 2 2.24 -13.54 -0.04
CA LEU A 2 3.45 -13.30 -0.83
C LEU A 2 3.35 -14.21 -2.05
N SER A 3 3.17 -13.64 -3.22
CA SER A 3 2.96 -14.38 -4.46
C SER A 3 4.30 -14.73 -5.08
N LYS A 4 4.79 -15.97 -4.88
CA LYS A 4 5.93 -16.55 -5.64
C LYS A 4 5.54 -16.91 -7.10
N ASN A 5 4.46 -16.36 -7.65
CA ASN A 5 3.99 -16.70 -8.99
C ASN A 5 4.45 -15.66 -10.03
N HIS A 6 4.98 -16.15 -11.15
CA HIS A 6 5.14 -15.42 -12.43
C HIS A 6 3.80 -14.94 -13.05
N ALA A 7 2.73 -14.89 -12.26
CA ALA A 7 1.48 -14.25 -12.64
C ALA A 7 1.72 -12.74 -12.80
N PRO A 8 0.98 -12.05 -13.68
CA PRO A 8 1.08 -10.60 -13.76
C PRO A 8 0.73 -9.99 -12.40
N GLN A 9 1.66 -9.20 -11.84
CA GLN A 9 1.47 -8.49 -10.59
C GLN A 9 0.16 -7.69 -10.64
N VAL A 10 -0.65 -7.84 -9.60
CA VAL A 10 -1.94 -7.17 -9.47
C VAL A 10 -1.73 -5.93 -8.61
N GLN A 11 -1.48 -4.81 -9.26
CA GLN A 11 -1.28 -3.51 -8.63
C GLN A 11 -2.22 -2.50 -9.28
N LYS A 12 -3.41 -2.33 -8.69
CA LYS A 12 -4.48 -1.52 -9.28
C LYS A 12 -5.05 -0.51 -8.28
N THR A 13 -5.24 0.73 -8.72
CA THR A 13 -5.86 1.78 -7.91
C THR A 13 -7.09 2.35 -8.62
N PHE A 14 -8.18 2.55 -7.88
CA PHE A 14 -9.46 3.00 -8.43
C PHE A 14 -10.02 4.16 -7.62
N VAL A 15 -10.64 5.11 -8.32
CA VAL A 15 -11.32 6.26 -7.75
C VAL A 15 -12.71 6.32 -8.35
N ASN A 16 -13.74 6.09 -7.54
CA ASN A 16 -15.14 6.02 -8.00
C ASN A 16 -15.33 5.02 -9.16
N GLY A 17 -14.62 3.88 -9.12
CA GLY A 17 -14.65 2.85 -10.16
C GLY A 17 -13.83 3.17 -11.42
N HIS A 18 -13.26 4.37 -11.54
CA HIS A 18 -12.33 4.72 -12.64
C HIS A 18 -10.88 4.38 -12.25
N TYR A 19 -10.07 3.93 -13.20
CA TYR A 19 -8.65 3.60 -13.01
C TYR A 19 -7.74 4.74 -13.48
N PRO A 20 -7.14 5.55 -12.59
CA PRO A 20 -6.14 6.55 -12.96
C PRO A 20 -4.83 5.84 -13.28
N SER A 21 -4.49 5.73 -14.56
CA SER A 21 -3.40 4.84 -15.02
C SER A 21 -2.00 5.19 -14.51
N LEU A 22 -1.81 6.42 -14.02
CA LEU A 22 -0.56 6.90 -13.44
C LEU A 22 -0.69 7.18 -11.93
N GLY A 23 -1.77 6.73 -11.28
CA GLY A 23 -1.99 6.88 -9.85
C GLY A 23 -2.33 8.32 -9.45
N GLY A 24 -1.52 8.91 -8.58
CA GLY A 24 -1.73 10.23 -7.97
C GLY A 24 -1.95 10.14 -6.46
N THR A 25 -2.58 11.16 -5.88
CA THR A 25 -2.52 11.43 -4.42
C THR A 25 -2.91 10.25 -3.53
N HIS A 26 -3.98 9.51 -3.86
CA HIS A 26 -4.40 8.29 -3.17
C HIS A 26 -3.36 7.15 -3.19
N TYR A 27 -2.67 6.95 -4.31
CA TYR A 27 -1.67 5.89 -4.47
C TYR A 27 -0.40 6.22 -3.69
N GLU A 28 0.04 7.48 -3.77
CA GLU A 28 1.20 7.98 -3.01
C GLU A 28 0.96 7.89 -1.50
N GLY A 29 -0.22 8.34 -1.03
CA GLY A 29 -0.60 8.22 0.38
C GLY A 29 -0.65 6.77 0.84
N PHE A 30 -1.18 5.87 0.00
CA PHE A 30 -1.20 4.43 0.29
C PHE A 30 0.22 3.86 0.47
N LEU A 31 1.12 4.08 -0.50
CA LEU A 31 2.48 3.55 -0.42
C LEU A 31 3.24 4.07 0.80
N ASP A 32 3.16 5.38 1.06
CA ASP A 32 3.84 5.97 2.21
C ASP A 32 3.26 5.48 3.54
N GLY A 33 1.95 5.26 3.61
CA GLY A 33 1.29 4.68 4.79
C GLY A 33 1.73 3.24 5.04
N VAL A 34 1.81 2.42 3.98
CA VAL A 34 2.34 1.04 4.05
C VAL A 34 3.78 1.06 4.55
N VAL A 35 4.65 1.83 3.89
CA VAL A 35 6.08 1.90 4.23
C VAL A 35 6.28 2.35 5.67
N ALA A 36 5.55 3.37 6.11
CA ALA A 36 5.61 3.85 7.50
C ALA A 36 5.19 2.77 8.49
N ALA A 37 4.07 2.08 8.24
CA ALA A 37 3.57 1.07 9.16
C ALA A 37 4.51 -0.14 9.25
N PHE A 38 5.01 -0.64 8.11
CA PHE A 38 5.96 -1.74 8.11
C PHE A 38 7.25 -1.40 8.85
N ASN A 39 7.84 -0.23 8.59
CA ASN A 39 9.10 0.16 9.22
C ASN A 39 8.95 0.35 10.73
N GLN A 40 7.85 0.99 11.19
CA GLN A 40 7.59 1.09 12.63
C GLN A 40 7.44 -0.29 13.27
N PHE A 41 6.69 -1.19 12.64
CA PHE A 41 6.53 -2.54 13.19
C PHE A 41 7.87 -3.30 13.24
N LEU A 42 8.70 -3.21 12.21
CA LEU A 42 10.03 -3.84 12.19
C LEU A 42 10.96 -3.26 13.26
N GLU A 43 10.92 -1.95 13.49
CA GLU A 43 11.68 -1.29 14.55
C GLU A 43 11.23 -1.76 15.95
N GLU A 44 9.91 -1.82 16.19
CA GLU A 44 9.32 -2.30 17.45
C GLU A 44 9.65 -3.77 17.73
N GLN A 45 9.78 -4.59 16.69
CA GLN A 45 10.20 -5.98 16.80
C GLN A 45 11.73 -6.18 16.74
N HIS A 46 12.51 -5.09 16.70
CA HIS A 46 13.97 -5.08 16.67
C HIS A 46 14.59 -5.82 15.47
N TYR A 47 13.95 -5.76 14.30
CA TYR A 47 14.53 -6.25 13.04
C TYR A 47 15.42 -5.19 12.39
N SER A 48 16.60 -5.59 11.93
CA SER A 48 17.51 -4.73 11.15
C SER A 48 17.16 -4.70 9.65
N LEU A 49 15.87 -4.62 9.33
CA LEU A 49 15.34 -4.57 7.97
C LEU A 49 14.51 -3.30 7.82
N SER A 50 14.46 -2.77 6.59
CA SER A 50 13.54 -1.70 6.23
C SER A 50 12.82 -2.05 4.93
N VAL A 51 11.59 -1.56 4.82
CA VAL A 51 10.77 -1.64 3.63
C VAL A 51 10.83 -0.30 2.90
N THR A 52 11.05 -0.35 1.60
CA THR A 52 10.88 0.79 0.68
C THR A 52 9.63 0.59 -0.16
N ALA A 53 9.15 1.66 -0.81
CA ALA A 53 8.05 1.55 -1.76
C ALA A 53 8.39 0.55 -2.89
N ASP A 54 9.62 0.62 -3.43
CA ASP A 54 10.07 -0.30 -4.48
C ASP A 54 10.11 -1.76 -4.01
N SER A 55 10.61 -2.03 -2.80
CA SER A 55 10.62 -3.40 -2.27
C SER A 55 9.21 -3.92 -1.98
N PHE A 56 8.30 -3.05 -1.54
CA PHE A 56 6.90 -3.42 -1.36
C PHE A 56 6.23 -3.73 -2.71
N LEU A 57 6.43 -2.89 -3.71
CA LEU A 57 5.89 -3.11 -5.06
C LEU A 57 6.48 -4.35 -5.73
N ALA A 58 7.71 -4.77 -5.40
CA ALA A 58 8.28 -5.99 -5.95
C ALA A 58 7.59 -7.26 -5.40
N GLU A 59 7.18 -7.24 -4.13
CA GLU A 59 6.80 -8.44 -3.38
C GLU A 59 5.30 -8.56 -3.09
N PHE A 60 4.53 -7.49 -3.28
CA PHE A 60 3.12 -7.43 -2.88
C PHE A 60 2.18 -7.06 -4.03
N ASP A 61 1.06 -7.77 -4.07
CA ASP A 61 -0.12 -7.43 -4.86
C ASP A 61 -1.09 -6.62 -4.01
N PHE A 62 -1.74 -5.63 -4.62
CA PHE A 62 -2.77 -4.82 -3.97
C PHE A 62 -3.82 -4.29 -4.95
N VAL A 63 -5.02 -4.09 -4.42
CA VAL A 63 -6.08 -3.32 -5.06
C VAL A 63 -6.52 -2.23 -4.09
N LEU A 64 -6.33 -0.97 -4.48
CA LEU A 64 -6.82 0.19 -3.75
C LEU A 64 -8.08 0.70 -4.45
N ALA A 65 -9.20 0.78 -3.75
CA ALA A 65 -10.42 1.37 -4.30
C ALA A 65 -10.96 2.41 -3.31
N ILE A 66 -11.04 3.67 -3.76
CA ILE A 66 -11.56 4.77 -2.96
C ILE A 66 -12.79 5.38 -3.61
N THR A 67 -13.70 5.87 -2.77
CA THR A 67 -14.88 6.64 -3.19
C THR A 67 -14.83 8.03 -2.60
N ILE A 68 -14.86 9.06 -3.45
CA ILE A 68 -14.69 10.46 -3.04
C ILE A 68 -15.69 11.39 -3.74
N PRO A 69 -16.11 12.48 -3.09
CA PRO A 69 -16.82 13.55 -3.77
C PRO A 69 -15.88 14.33 -4.69
N LYS A 70 -16.35 14.70 -5.88
CA LYS A 70 -15.69 15.62 -6.82
C LYS A 70 -14.20 15.26 -7.08
N PRO A 71 -13.91 14.11 -7.72
CA PRO A 71 -12.54 13.75 -8.07
C PRO A 71 -11.94 14.75 -9.07
N ARG A 72 -10.69 15.17 -8.83
CA ARG A 72 -9.93 16.13 -9.64
C ARG A 72 -8.77 15.42 -10.31
N TYR A 73 -8.62 15.60 -11.62
CA TYR A 73 -7.57 14.97 -12.42
C TYR A 73 -6.73 15.99 -13.19
N THR A 74 -5.56 15.56 -13.63
CA THR A 74 -4.64 16.36 -14.47
C THR A 74 -5.18 16.66 -15.86
N ASP A 75 -5.92 15.73 -16.45
CA ASP A 75 -6.37 15.78 -17.84
C ASP A 75 -7.76 15.13 -18.01
N ALA A 76 -8.33 15.26 -19.21
CA ALA A 76 -9.62 14.68 -19.57
C ALA A 76 -9.61 13.14 -19.56
N THR A 77 -8.45 12.53 -19.82
CA THR A 77 -8.23 11.09 -19.76
C THR A 77 -8.14 10.55 -18.32
N LYS A 78 -8.14 11.44 -17.32
CA LYS A 78 -8.16 11.13 -15.89
C LYS A 78 -6.99 10.22 -15.48
N THR A 79 -5.77 10.56 -15.91
CA THR A 79 -4.57 9.73 -15.70
C THR A 79 -4.00 9.82 -14.28
N ILE A 80 -4.01 11.01 -13.67
CA ILE A 80 -3.46 11.27 -12.33
C ILE A 80 -4.50 11.98 -11.47
N LEU A 81 -4.78 11.45 -10.27
CA LEU A 81 -5.63 12.09 -9.26
C LEU A 81 -4.89 13.23 -8.54
N ARG A 82 -5.55 14.37 -8.31
CA ARG A 82 -4.96 15.62 -7.78
C ARG A 82 -5.66 16.18 -6.54
N ASN A 83 -6.50 15.40 -5.89
CA ASN A 83 -7.07 15.74 -4.59
C ASN A 83 -5.99 15.62 -3.51
N THR A 84 -5.27 16.71 -3.23
CA THR A 84 -4.11 16.73 -2.30
C THR A 84 -4.49 16.35 -0.87
N GLU A 85 -5.71 16.71 -0.44
CA GLU A 85 -6.29 16.36 0.84
C GLU A 85 -6.38 14.83 1.08
N LEU A 86 -6.40 14.03 0.01
CA LEU A 86 -6.48 12.57 0.15
C LEU A 86 -5.17 11.91 0.50
N TYR A 87 -4.03 12.56 0.24
CA TYR A 87 -2.73 11.97 0.54
C TYR A 87 -2.64 11.64 2.03
N GLU A 88 -2.88 12.64 2.89
CA GLU A 88 -2.77 12.46 4.34
C GLU A 88 -3.84 11.49 4.86
N VAL A 89 -5.09 11.66 4.41
CA VAL A 89 -6.20 10.79 4.83
C VAL A 89 -5.93 9.32 4.50
N VAL A 90 -5.47 9.03 3.28
CA VAL A 90 -5.18 7.63 2.89
C VAL A 90 -3.96 7.11 3.66
N LYS A 91 -2.92 7.93 3.82
CA LYS A 91 -1.71 7.55 4.55
C LYS A 91 -2.01 7.18 6.00
N GLU A 92 -2.74 8.03 6.73
CA GLU A 92 -3.13 7.80 8.12
C GLU A 92 -3.96 6.52 8.26
N VAL A 93 -5.02 6.37 7.44
CA VAL A 93 -5.89 5.18 7.51
C VAL A 93 -5.12 3.89 7.23
N VAL A 94 -4.28 3.88 6.20
CA VAL A 94 -3.50 2.68 5.86
C VAL A 94 -2.48 2.36 6.95
N PHE A 95 -1.84 3.39 7.50
CA PHE A 95 -0.89 3.23 8.59
C PHE A 95 -1.56 2.62 9.83
N ASP A 96 -2.67 3.22 10.28
CA ASP A 96 -3.40 2.78 11.48
C ASP A 96 -3.93 1.36 11.35
N GLU A 97 -4.54 1.02 10.22
CA GLU A 97 -5.10 -0.32 9.98
C GLU A 97 -4.01 -1.40 9.91
N LEU A 98 -2.85 -1.09 9.32
CA LEU A 98 -1.72 -2.02 9.29
C LEU A 98 -1.08 -2.18 10.67
N GLN A 99 -0.90 -1.09 11.43
CA GLN A 99 -0.44 -1.17 12.82
C GLN A 99 -1.39 -2.04 13.66
N HIS A 100 -2.69 -1.81 13.53
CA HIS A 100 -3.71 -2.59 14.22
C HIS A 100 -3.67 -4.07 13.82
N TYR A 101 -3.43 -4.37 12.54
CA TYR A 101 -3.23 -5.75 12.07
C TYR A 101 -1.98 -6.39 12.69
N PHE A 102 -0.83 -5.72 12.64
CA PHE A 102 0.43 -6.25 13.17
C PHE A 102 0.38 -6.50 14.68
N GLN A 103 -0.26 -5.62 15.45
CA GLN A 103 -0.46 -5.80 16.88
C GLN A 103 -1.29 -7.05 17.22
N ARG A 104 -2.29 -7.38 16.40
CA ARG A 104 -3.11 -8.60 16.56
C ARG A 104 -2.41 -9.86 16.04
N HIS A 105 -1.39 -9.70 15.21
CA HIS A 105 -0.68 -10.78 14.54
C HIS A 105 0.85 -10.63 14.64
N PRO A 106 1.45 -10.59 15.85
CA PRO A 106 2.88 -10.32 16.02
C PRO A 106 3.78 -11.39 15.37
N LYS A 107 3.27 -12.62 15.20
CA LYS A 107 3.99 -13.72 14.53
C LYS A 107 3.88 -13.72 13.00
N TRP A 108 3.23 -12.73 12.40
CA TRP A 108 3.05 -12.68 10.95
C TRP A 108 4.40 -12.67 10.21
N LEU A 109 5.42 -11.99 10.75
CA LEU A 109 6.78 -12.00 10.22
C LEU A 109 7.43 -13.40 10.28
N GLU A 110 7.20 -14.14 11.36
CA GLU A 110 7.72 -15.51 11.51
C GLU A 110 7.08 -16.46 10.48
N GLN A 111 5.78 -16.31 10.23
CA GLN A 111 5.05 -17.10 9.24
C GLN A 111 5.54 -16.84 7.81
N GLY A 112 5.75 -15.58 7.43
CA GLY A 112 6.29 -15.23 6.11
C GLY A 112 7.70 -15.81 5.86
N ARG A 113 8.52 -15.93 6.91
CA ARG A 113 9.86 -16.56 6.81
C ARG A 113 9.80 -18.07 6.63
N ILE A 114 8.83 -18.75 7.25
CA ILE A 114 8.67 -20.21 7.13
C ILE A 114 8.28 -20.57 5.68
N GLU A 115 7.34 -19.83 5.09
CA GLU A 115 6.88 -20.05 3.71
C GLU A 115 7.91 -19.58 2.65
N GLY A 116 8.80 -18.64 3.02
CA GLY A 116 9.86 -18.14 2.16
C GLY A 116 11.00 -19.14 1.90
N ASN A 117 11.26 -20.05 2.84
CA ASN A 117 12.37 -21.01 2.81
C ASN A 117 12.03 -22.39 2.23
N GLU A 118 10.81 -22.58 1.74
CA GLU A 118 10.38 -23.73 0.90
C GLU A 118 10.36 -23.33 -0.59
#